data_AF-A0A5C6AJK2-F1
#
_entry.id   AF-A0A5C6AJK2-F1
#
_cell.length_a   1.000
_cell.length_b   1.000
_cell.length_c   1.000
_cell.angle_alpha   90.00
_cell.angle_beta   90.00
_cell.angle_gamma   90.00
#
_symmetry.space_group_name_H-M   'P 1'
#
loop_
_entity.id
_entity.type
_entity.pdbx_description
1 polymer ?
#
loop_
_entity_poly.entity_id
_entity_poly.type
_entity_poly.pdbx_seq_one_letter_code
_entity_poly.pdbx_strand_id
1 'polypeptide(L)'
;MPTVQDASLSESVQALVSRLKANSDPFAKLSMEGARISLFVGIFSNRLCDDEFPATLLAELGQLGIALRLDYYGNESVTPS
;
A
#
# COMPACT_ATOMS: atom_id res chain seq x y z
N MET A 1 27.60 1.99 -6.84
CA MET A 1 26.36 1.39 -6.28
C MET A 1 25.20 2.20 -6.83
N PRO A 2 24.15 1.60 -7.40
CA PRO A 2 22.98 2.37 -7.79
C PRO A 2 22.35 2.92 -6.51
N THR A 3 22.27 4.23 -6.39
CA THR A 3 21.41 4.91 -5.43
C THR A 3 19.99 4.50 -5.74
N VAL A 4 19.42 3.63 -4.92
CA VAL A 4 17.97 3.49 -4.85
C VAL A 4 17.48 4.90 -4.49
N GLN A 5 16.77 5.55 -5.40
CA GLN A 5 16.04 6.76 -5.02
C GLN A 5 15.08 6.33 -3.91
N ASP A 6 15.15 7.01 -2.76
CA ASP A 6 14.19 6.84 -1.67
C ASP A 6 12.84 7.36 -2.17
N ALA A 7 12.14 6.54 -2.96
CA ALA A 7 10.77 6.81 -3.36
C ALA A 7 9.91 6.85 -2.11
N SER A 8 8.97 7.78 -2.05
CA SER A 8 8.02 7.83 -0.94
C SER A 8 7.22 6.53 -0.88
N LEU A 9 6.65 6.22 0.28
CA LEU A 9 5.72 5.12 0.41
C LEU A 9 4.54 5.29 -0.56
N SER A 10 4.02 6.51 -0.70
CA SER A 10 2.95 6.82 -1.64
C SER A 10 3.36 6.53 -3.10
N GLU A 11 4.57 6.94 -3.51
CA GLU A 11 5.11 6.65 -4.83
C GLU A 11 5.30 5.14 -5.06
N SER A 12 5.76 4.42 -4.03
CA SER A 12 5.94 2.97 -4.07
C SER A 12 4.60 2.24 -4.23
N VAL A 13 3.56 2.67 -3.50
CA VAL A 13 2.21 2.13 -3.63
C VAL A 13 1.61 2.50 -4.98
N GLN A 14 1.80 3.72 -5.49
CA GLN A 14 1.36 4.12 -6.83
C GLN A 14 1.99 3.26 -7.92
N ALA A 15 3.30 2.97 -7.82
CA ALA A 15 3.99 2.12 -8.77
C ALA A 15 3.44 0.68 -8.75
N LEU A 16 3.10 0.15 -7.57
CA LEU A 16 2.44 -1.15 -7.43
C LEU A 16 1.04 -1.13 -8.06
N VAL A 17 0.20 -0.16 -7.71
CA VAL A 17 -1.18 -0.03 -8.22
C VAL A 17 -1.19 0.09 -9.74
N SER A 18 -0.24 0.83 -10.32
CA SER A 18 -0.09 0.95 -11.77
C SER A 18 0.14 -0.41 -12.45
N ARG A 19 0.95 -1.29 -11.83
CA ARG A 19 1.19 -2.65 -12.34
C ARG A 19 -0.01 -3.58 -12.16
N LEU A 20 -0.73 -3.44 -11.05
CA LEU A 20 -1.97 -4.19 -10.80
C LEU A 20 -3.06 -3.78 -11.80
N LYS A 21 -3.18 -2.48 -12.10
CA LYS A 21 -4.16 -1.95 -13.04
C LYS A 21 -3.93 -2.46 -14.47
N ALA A 22 -2.67 -2.60 -14.88
CA ALA A 22 -2.29 -3.20 -16.15
C ALA A 22 -2.71 -4.69 -16.28
N ASN A 23 -3.02 -5.35 -15.16
CA ASN A 23 -3.45 -6.75 -15.10
C ASN A 23 -4.73 -6.88 -14.25
N SER A 24 -5.74 -6.05 -14.52
CA SER A 24 -6.91 -5.90 -13.64
C SER A 24 -7.92 -7.06 -13.70
N ASP A 25 -7.94 -7.84 -14.79
CA ASP A 25 -8.93 -8.90 -15.02
C ASP A 25 -9.05 -9.95 -13.89
N PRO A 26 -7.96 -10.45 -13.28
CA PRO A 26 -8.06 -11.41 -12.18
C PRO A 26 -8.71 -10.81 -10.93
N PHE A 27 -8.48 -9.52 -10.64
CA PHE A 27 -9.07 -8.85 -9.48
C PHE A 27 -10.57 -8.65 -9.65
N ALA A 28 -11.01 -8.31 -10.87
CA ALA A 28 -12.42 -8.22 -11.20
C ALA A 28 -13.13 -9.57 -11.02
N LYS A 29 -12.52 -10.67 -11.49
CA LYS A 29 -13.06 -12.02 -11.32
C LYS A 29 -13.18 -12.42 -9.84
N LEU A 30 -12.11 -12.23 -9.07
CA LEU A 30 -12.11 -12.52 -7.63
C LEU A 30 -13.19 -11.72 -6.89
N SER A 31 -13.35 -10.44 -7.23
CA SER A 31 -14.38 -9.57 -6.65
C SER A 31 -15.81 -10.07 -6.98
N MET A 32 -16.06 -10.50 -8.23
CA MET A 32 -17.34 -11.09 -8.63
C MET A 32 -17.67 -12.39 -7.87
N GLU A 33 -16.65 -13.15 -7.49
CA GLU A 33 -16.79 -14.38 -6.68
C GLU A 33 -16.96 -14.09 -5.18
N GLY A 34 -17.01 -12.81 -4.78
CA GLY A 34 -17.20 -12.37 -3.40
C GLY A 34 -15.91 -12.32 -2.59
N ALA A 35 -14.74 -12.46 -3.22
CA ALA A 35 -13.47 -12.32 -2.54
C ALA A 35 -13.22 -10.87 -2.12
N ARG A 36 -12.50 -10.71 -1.00
CA ARG A 36 -12.03 -9.41 -0.52
C ARG A 36 -10.52 -9.36 -0.65
N ILE A 37 -10.00 -8.34 -1.33
CA ILE A 37 -8.58 -8.17 -1.60
C ILE A 37 -8.09 -6.96 -0.82
N SER A 38 -6.97 -7.11 -0.11
CA SER A 38 -6.36 -6.02 0.65
C SER A 38 -4.87 -5.94 0.36
N LEU A 39 -4.39 -4.75 0.03
CA LEU A 39 -2.97 -4.39 0.04
C LEU A 39 -2.59 -4.01 1.47
N PHE A 40 -1.70 -4.80 2.08
CA PHE A 40 -1.16 -4.53 3.40
C PHE A 40 0.19 -3.84 3.31
N VAL A 41 0.35 -2.72 4.02
CA VAL A 41 1.60 -1.98 4.13
C VAL A 41 1.94 -1.81 5.61
N GLY A 42 3.05 -2.42 6.03
CA GLY A 42 3.65 -2.18 7.34
C GLY A 42 4.69 -1.06 7.25
N ILE A 43 4.50 -0.01 8.05
CA ILE A 43 5.36 1.17 8.11
C ILE A 43 6.20 1.06 9.39
N PHE A 44 7.50 0.84 9.23
CA PHE A 44 8.45 0.80 10.34
C PHE A 44 9.22 2.11 10.36
N SER A 45 8.92 2.97 11.33
CA SER A 45 9.58 4.26 11.45
C SER A 45 9.76 4.65 12.91
N ASN A 46 10.91 5.25 13.21
CA ASN A 46 11.19 5.91 14.49
C ASN A 46 10.90 7.41 14.45
N ARG A 47 10.28 7.89 13.36
CA ARG A 47 9.90 9.29 13.13
C ARG A 47 8.46 9.36 12.63
N LEU A 48 7.90 10.57 12.66
CA LEU A 48 6.62 10.85 12.01
C LEU A 48 6.67 10.38 10.55
N CYS A 49 5.60 9.69 10.14
CA CYS A 49 5.34 9.37 8.74
C CYS A 49 4.21 10.29 8.30
N ASP A 50 4.55 11.27 7.48
CA ASP A 50 3.65 12.28 6.92
C ASP A 50 3.38 12.05 5.42
N ASP A 51 3.63 10.83 4.95
CA ASP A 51 3.40 10.47 3.55
C ASP A 51 1.91 10.51 3.21
N GLU A 52 1.56 11.25 2.16
CA GLU A 52 0.19 11.45 1.75
C GLU A 52 -0.14 10.50 0.60
N PHE A 53 -1.23 9.75 0.73
CA PHE A 53 -1.81 8.97 -0.37
C PHE A 53 -2.79 9.87 -1.14
N PRO A 54 -2.50 10.23 -2.41
CA PRO A 54 -3.39 11.06 -3.19
C PRO A 54 -4.78 10.42 -3.35
N ALA A 55 -5.83 11.24 -3.37
CA ALA A 55 -7.19 10.75 -3.58
C ALA A 55 -7.34 9.94 -4.88
N THR A 56 -6.55 10.27 -5.91
CA THR A 56 -6.50 9.52 -7.18
C THR A 56 -6.00 8.09 -6.99
N LEU A 57 -4.96 7.88 -6.17
CA LEU A 57 -4.43 6.55 -5.85
C LEU A 57 -5.47 5.72 -5.09
N LEU A 58 -6.13 6.32 -4.11
CA LEU A 58 -7.19 5.64 -3.35
C LEU A 58 -8.39 5.27 -4.24
N ALA A 59 -8.74 6.12 -5.20
CA ALA A 59 -9.78 5.84 -6.19
C ALA A 59 -9.39 4.68 -7.12
N GLU A 60 -8.13 4.62 -7.58
CA GLU A 60 -7.63 3.51 -8.40
C GLU A 60 -7.69 2.17 -7.66
N LEU A 61 -7.30 2.14 -6.38
CA LEU A 61 -7.45 0.97 -5.53
C LEU A 61 -8.92 0.53 -5.38
N GLY A 62 -9.81 1.50 -5.18
CA GLY A 62 -11.25 1.25 -5.13
C GLY A 62 -11.81 0.65 -6.43
N GLN A 63 -11.37 1.15 -7.59
CA GLN A 63 -11.75 0.60 -8.90
C GLN A 63 -11.29 -0.84 -9.09
N LEU A 64 -10.14 -1.21 -8.52
CA LEU A 64 -9.63 -2.58 -8.53
C LEU A 64 -10.30 -3.49 -7.49
N GLY A 65 -11.18 -2.95 -6.63
CA GLY A 65 -11.78 -3.69 -5.52
C GLY A 65 -10.75 -4.07 -4.44
N ILE A 66 -9.66 -3.29 -4.33
CA ILE A 66 -8.56 -3.55 -3.38
C ILE A 66 -8.65 -2.53 -2.25
N ALA A 67 -8.77 -3.01 -1.01
CA ALA A 67 -8.65 -2.16 0.17
C ALA A 67 -7.17 -1.86 0.48
N LEU A 68 -6.86 -0.65 0.93
CA LEU A 68 -5.56 -0.33 1.52
C LEU A 68 -5.62 -0.52 3.04
N ARG A 69 -4.73 -1.35 3.59
CA ARG A 69 -4.55 -1.53 5.03
C ARG A 69 -3.14 -1.08 5.39
N LEU A 70 -3.08 -0.10 6.29
CA LEU A 70 -1.82 0.43 6.82
C LEU A 70 -1.65 -0.03 8.27
N ASP A 71 -0.43 -0.36 8.65
CA ASP A 71 -0.04 -0.58 10.04
C ASP A 71 1.24 0.19 10.32
N TYR A 72 1.27 0.93 11.42
CA TYR A 72 2.41 1.77 11.79
C TYR A 72 3.06 1.21 13.04
N TYR A 73 4.31 0.80 12.90
CA TYR A 73 5.15 0.29 13.97
C TYR A 73 6.16 1.37 14.35
N GLY A 74 5.85 2.07 15.45
CA GLY A 74 6.80 2.92 16.13
C GLY A 74 7.85 2.07 16.86
N ASN A 75 9.03 2.63 17.08
CA ASN A 75 10.06 2.01 17.92
C ASN A 75 9.67 2.16 19.40
N GLU A 76 8.60 1.49 19.84
CA GLU A 76 8.47 1.23 21.26
C GLU A 76 9.55 0.22 21.60
N SER A 77 10.54 0.68 22.35
CA SER A 77 11.48 -0.19 23.05
C SER A 77 10.66 -1.27 23.76
N VAL A 78 10.63 -2.47 23.17
CA VAL A 78 10.17 -3.68 23.83
C VAL A 78 11.05 -3.81 25.06
N THR A 79 10.55 -3.32 26.18
CA THR A 79 11.17 -3.51 27.48
C THR A 79 10.59 -4.84 27.94
N PRO A 80 11.32 -5.96 27.89
CA PRO A 80 10.79 -7.21 28.42
C PRO A 80 10.52 -6.99 29.91
N SER A 81 9.27 -7.20 30.30
CA SER A 81 8.84 -7.24 31.71
C SER A 81 9.40 -8.48 32.40
#